data_AF-A0A1D2NIE4-F1
#
_entry.id   AF-A0A1D2NIE4-F1
#
_cell.length_a   1.000
_cell.length_b   1.000
_cell.length_c   1.000
_cell.angle_alpha   90.00
_cell.angle_beta   90.00
_cell.angle_gamma   90.00
#
_symmetry.space_group_name_H-M   'P 1'
#
loop_
_entity.id
_entity.type
_entity.pdbx_description
1 polymer ?
#
loop_
_entity_poly.entity_id
_entity_poly.type
_entity_poly.pdbx_seq_one_letter_code
_entity_poly.pdbx_strand_id
1 'polypeptide(L)'
;MQETSVLSENEKIALSQFKERLKDLNLENQDLMEDRRLINWLRARDLKLDAAESMFRKHLDWRQEFNIDTILKHGFNNIPEEALKML
;
A
#
# COMPACT_ATOMS: atom_id res chain seq x y z
N MET A 1 -15.83 -6.77 11.76
CA MET A 1 -15.44 -5.45 12.33
C MET A 1 -13.94 -5.36 12.28
N GLN A 2 -13.37 -4.53 11.40
CA GLN A 2 -11.94 -4.22 11.48
C GLN A 2 -11.77 -3.22 12.62
N GLU A 3 -11.03 -3.59 13.66
CA GLU A 3 -10.63 -2.67 14.73
C GLU A 3 -9.87 -1.51 14.08
N THR A 4 -10.51 -0.34 14.02
CA THR A 4 -9.80 0.92 13.81
C THR A 4 -8.98 1.17 15.07
N SER A 5 -7.79 0.58 15.12
CA SER A 5 -6.77 0.89 16.14
C SER A 5 -6.56 2.40 16.12
N VAL A 6 -7.02 3.04 17.19
CA VAL A 6 -6.84 4.47 17.40
C VAL A 6 -5.34 4.76 17.35
N LEU A 7 -4.93 5.67 16.46
CA LEU A 7 -3.52 6.08 16.34
C LEU A 7 -3.06 6.75 17.64
N SER A 8 -1.90 6.32 18.15
CA SER A 8 -1.19 7.04 19.20
C SER A 8 -0.73 8.42 18.71
N GLU A 9 -0.37 9.31 19.64
CA GLU A 9 0.05 10.66 19.27
C GLU A 9 1.33 10.65 18.42
N ASN A 10 2.29 9.78 18.75
CA ASN A 10 3.50 9.59 17.95
C ASN A 10 3.19 9.09 16.53
N GLU A 11 2.22 8.20 16.38
CA GLU A 11 1.79 7.71 15.07
C GLU A 11 1.13 8.81 14.24
N LYS A 12 0.30 9.67 14.84
CA LYS A 12 -0.30 10.81 14.14
C LYS A 12 0.76 11.80 13.66
N ILE A 13 1.74 12.13 14.51
CA ILE A 13 2.86 13.01 14.17
C ILE A 13 3.69 12.41 13.03
N ALA A 14 4.09 11.15 13.17
CA ALA A 14 4.87 10.45 12.14
C ALA A 14 4.08 10.36 10.81
N LEU A 15 2.78 10.08 10.86
CA LEU A 15 1.93 10.02 9.68
C LEU A 15 1.82 11.37 8.96
N SER A 16 1.69 12.46 9.71
CA SER A 16 1.68 13.81 9.12
C SER A 16 3.01 14.13 8.43
N GLN A 17 4.14 13.86 9.08
CA GLN A 17 5.47 14.07 8.51
C GLN A 17 5.72 13.17 7.30
N PHE A 18 5.22 11.93 7.34
CA PHE A 18 5.35 10.98 6.26
C PHE A 18 4.58 11.43 5.01
N LYS A 19 3.34 11.89 5.17
CA LYS A 19 2.55 12.46 4.07
C LYS A 19 3.25 13.65 3.41
N GLU A 20 3.85 14.54 4.20
CA GLU A 20 4.59 15.69 3.67
C GLU A 20 5.79 15.26 2.81
N ARG A 21 6.50 14.19 3.19
CA ARG A 21 7.62 13.63 2.41
C ARG A 21 7.20 12.98 1.09
N LEU A 22 5.93 12.58 1.00
CA LEU A 22 5.36 11.89 -0.16
C LEU A 22 4.55 12.81 -1.07
N LYS A 23 4.54 14.13 -0.81
CA LYS A 23 3.75 15.11 -1.57
C LYS A 23 4.18 15.24 -3.04
N ASP A 24 5.38 14.79 -3.37
CA ASP A 24 5.91 14.74 -4.75
C ASP A 24 5.24 13.64 -5.58
N LEU A 25 4.61 12.65 -4.94
CA LEU A 25 4.02 11.52 -5.63
C LEU A 25 2.68 11.89 -6.28
N ASN A 26 2.58 11.59 -7.57
CA ASN A 26 1.33 11.66 -8.32
C ASN A 26 0.91 10.24 -8.74
N LEU A 27 0.13 9.57 -7.90
CA LEU A 27 -0.27 8.18 -8.09
C LEU A 27 -1.64 8.07 -8.79
N GLU A 28 -1.80 7.14 -9.72
CA GLU A 28 -3.12 6.84 -10.29
C GLU A 28 -4.05 6.25 -9.22
N ASN A 29 -3.52 5.37 -8.38
CA ASN A 29 -4.25 4.75 -7.28
C ASN A 29 -4.11 5.57 -5.98
N GLN A 30 -5.03 6.51 -5.80
CA GLN A 30 -5.05 7.40 -4.63
C GLN A 30 -5.29 6.67 -3.30
N ASP A 31 -5.89 5.46 -3.31
CA ASP A 31 -6.11 4.68 -2.08
C ASP A 31 -4.79 4.34 -1.38
N LEU A 32 -3.68 4.26 -2.12
CA LEU A 32 -2.34 4.03 -1.54
C LEU A 32 -1.91 5.12 -0.55
N MET A 33 -2.49 6.33 -0.67
CA MET A 33 -2.19 7.49 0.17
C MET A 33 -3.09 7.62 1.40
N GLU A 34 -4.04 6.69 1.60
CA GLU A 34 -4.91 6.70 2.78
C GLU A 34 -4.12 6.43 4.07
N ASP A 35 -4.48 7.13 5.14
CA ASP A 35 -3.89 7.04 6.49
C ASP A 35 -3.78 5.60 6.99
N ARG A 36 -4.86 4.82 6.82
CA ARG A 36 -4.94 3.42 7.24
C ARG A 36 -3.92 2.51 6.54
N ARG A 37 -3.42 2.92 5.37
CA ARG A 37 -2.39 2.21 4.60
C ARG A 37 -1.00 2.76 4.91
N LEU A 38 -0.85 4.08 4.90
CA LEU A 38 0.42 4.74 5.18
C LEU A 38 0.96 4.38 6.57
N ILE A 39 0.09 4.24 7.56
CA ILE A 39 0.51 3.84 8.91
C ILE A 39 1.17 2.46 8.96
N ASN A 40 0.83 1.54 8.06
CA ASN A 40 1.41 0.19 8.06
C ASN A 40 2.89 0.22 7.70
N TRP A 41 3.31 1.12 6.79
CA TRP A 41 4.73 1.30 6.44
C TRP A 41 5.52 1.89 7.60
N LEU A 42 4.92 2.84 8.32
CA LEU A 42 5.52 3.41 9.52
C LEU A 42 5.65 2.36 10.62
N ARG A 43 4.59 1.60 10.92
CA ARG A 43 4.62 0.52 11.92
C ARG A 43 5.65 -0.56 11.58
N ALA A 44 5.74 -0.96 10.32
CA ALA A 44 6.71 -1.94 9.85
C ALA A 44 8.19 -1.50 9.99
N ARG A 45 8.43 -0.22 10.28
CA ARG A 45 9.75 0.39 10.40
C ARG A 45 9.94 1.16 11.70
N ASP A 46 9.20 0.80 12.76
CA ASP A 46 9.27 1.43 14.08
C ASP A 46 9.11 2.96 14.04
N LEU A 47 8.25 3.47 13.15
CA LEU A 47 8.04 4.90 12.88
C LEU A 47 9.28 5.66 12.36
N LYS A 48 10.34 4.96 11.92
CA LYS A 48 11.51 5.58 11.29
C LYS A 48 11.16 6.05 9.88
N LEU A 49 10.98 7.36 9.71
CA LEU A 49 10.50 7.96 8.47
C LEU A 49 11.34 7.59 7.24
N ASP A 50 12.67 7.70 7.32
CA ASP A 50 13.54 7.42 6.17
C ASP A 50 13.43 5.96 5.71
N ALA A 51 13.33 5.02 6.66
CA ALA A 51 13.20 3.60 6.37
C ALA A 51 11.81 3.25 5.82
N ALA A 52 10.76 3.87 6.36
CA ALA A 52 9.39 3.72 5.87
C ALA A 52 9.24 4.29 4.46
N GLU A 53 9.81 5.46 4.19
CA GLU A 53 9.81 6.11 2.88
C GLU A 53 10.55 5.28 1.83
N SER A 54 11.77 4.83 2.15
CA SER A 54 12.53 3.97 1.25
C SER A 54 11.76 2.69 0.91
N MET A 55 11.10 2.08 1.89
CA MET A 55 10.30 0.87 1.66
C MET A 55 9.06 1.15 0.81
N PHE A 56 8.34 2.25 1.09
CA PHE A 56 7.13 2.62 0.34
C PHE A 56 7.45 2.95 -1.12
N ARG A 57 8.50 3.74 -1.38
CA ARG A 57 8.91 4.08 -2.75
C ARG A 57 9.33 2.83 -3.54
N LYS A 58 10.12 1.93 -2.94
CA LYS A 58 10.45 0.62 -3.54
C LYS A 58 9.21 -0.22 -3.84
N HIS A 59 8.19 -0.16 -2.98
CA HIS A 59 6.94 -0.85 -3.23
C HIS A 59 6.22 -0.26 -4.46
N LEU A 60 6.18 1.07 -4.60
CA LEU A 60 5.61 1.72 -5.77
C LEU A 60 6.34 1.33 -7.06
N ASP A 61 7.68 1.33 -7.05
CA ASP A 61 8.50 0.87 -8.18
C ASP A 61 8.13 -0.57 -8.58
N TRP A 62 8.04 -1.48 -7.60
CA TRP A 62 7.64 -2.87 -7.84
C TRP A 62 6.21 -2.97 -8.39
N ARG A 63 5.26 -2.19 -7.87
CA ARG A 63 3.88 -2.20 -8.37
C ARG A 63 3.83 -1.81 -9.85
N GLN A 64 4.61 -0.79 -10.22
CA GLN A 64 4.71 -0.31 -11.59
C GLN A 64 5.38 -1.35 -12.49
N GLU A 65 6.53 -1.89 -12.08
CA GLU A 65 7.28 -2.90 -12.83
C GLU A 65 6.43 -4.14 -13.17
N PHE A 66 5.60 -4.57 -12.21
CA PHE A 66 4.79 -5.79 -12.34
C PHE A 66 3.32 -5.54 -12.69
N ASN A 67 2.95 -4.30 -13.08
CA ASN A 67 1.58 -3.92 -13.47
C ASN A 67 0.51 -4.33 -12.44
N ILE A 68 0.84 -4.20 -11.15
CA ILE A 68 0.02 -4.70 -10.04
C ILE A 68 -1.32 -3.97 -9.96
N ASP A 69 -1.37 -2.68 -10.30
CA ASP A 69 -2.61 -1.90 -10.30
C ASP A 69 -3.68 -2.41 -11.27
N THR A 70 -3.26 -3.16 -12.29
CA THR A 70 -4.16 -3.74 -13.30
C THR A 70 -4.29 -5.25 -13.23
N ILE A 71 -3.69 -5.90 -12.23
CA ILE A 71 -3.61 -7.37 -12.15
C ILE A 71 -4.99 -8.05 -12.18
N LEU A 72 -6.02 -7.39 -11.65
CA LEU A 72 -7.39 -7.91 -11.64
C LEU A 72 -8.23 -7.45 -12.84
N LYS A 73 -7.77 -6.50 -13.66
CA LYS A 73 -8.56 -5.97 -14.81
C LYS A 73 -8.81 -7.02 -15.89
N HIS A 74 -7.91 -8.00 -16.04
CA HIS A 74 -8.09 -9.10 -17.00
C HIS A 74 -8.87 -10.28 -16.43
N GLY A 75 -9.28 -10.22 -15.15
CA GLY A 75 -10.03 -11.26 -14.46
C GLY A 75 -9.27 -12.59 -14.35
N PHE A 76 -9.78 -13.50 -13.52
CA PHE A 76 -9.42 -14.91 -13.57
C PHE A 76 -10.01 -15.61 -14.82
N ASN A 77 -10.38 -14.85 -15.85
CA ASN A 77 -11.16 -15.32 -17.01
C ASN A 77 -10.36 -16.24 -17.95
N ASN A 78 -9.10 -16.53 -17.60
CA ASN A 78 -8.26 -17.54 -18.23
C ASN A 78 -8.03 -18.75 -17.32
N ILE A 79 -8.90 -19.02 -16.33
CA ILE A 79 -8.93 -20.35 -15.70
C ILE A 79 -9.66 -21.27 -16.69
N PRO A 80 -8.98 -22.27 -17.28
CA PRO A 80 -9.63 -23.24 -18.14
C PRO A 80 -10.75 -23.93 -17.38
N GLU A 81 -11.89 -24.17 -18.03
CA GLU A 81 -13.07 -24.79 -17.42
C GLU A 81 -12.74 -26.17 -16.80
N GLU A 82 -11.71 -26.84 -17.33
CA GLU A 82 -11.13 -28.09 -16.83
C GLU A 82 -10.58 -27.95 -15.40
N ALA A 83 -9.99 -26.81 -15.05
CA ALA A 83 -9.43 -26.57 -13.72
C ALA A 83 -10.53 -26.32 -12.66
N LEU A 84 -11.69 -25.80 -13.08
CA LEU A 84 -12.86 -25.63 -12.20
C LEU A 84 -13.54 -26.97 -11.87
N LYS A 85 -13.42 -27.97 -12.75
CA LYS A 85 -14.00 -29.32 -12.56
C LYS A 85 -13.18 -30.21 -11.61
N MET A 86 -12.03 -29.73 -11.13
CA MET A 86 -11.15 -30.45 -10.19
C MET A 86 -11.23 -29.92 -8.74
N LEU A 87 -12.14 -28.99 -8.46
CA LEU A 87 -12.49 -28.49 -7.13
C LEU A 87 -13.85 -29.05 -6.68
#